data_AF-A0A2Z6CW27-F1
#
_entry.id   AF-A0A2Z6CW27-F1
#
_cell.length_a   1.000
_cell.length_b   1.000
_cell.length_c   1.000
_cell.angle_alpha   90.00
_cell.angle_beta   90.00
_cell.angle_gamma   90.00
#
_symmetry.space_group_name_H-M   'P 1'
#
loop_
_entity.id
_entity.type
_entity.pdbx_description
1 polymer ?
#
loop_
_entity_poly.entity_id
_entity_poly.type
_entity_poly.pdbx_seq_one_letter_code
_entity_poly.pdbx_strand_id
1 'polypeptide(L)'
;MSTEQELLTHWRSLPQDKQEEVLDFVEFLHLKSKSKNNSKIQHNTPEGKGWPPGFFEKTYGSCQDDPIVIDYEGDFEEREEIV
;
A
#
# COMPACT_ATOMS: atom_id res chain seq x y z
N MET A 1 5.86 23.14 -22.37
CA MET A 1 4.78 23.22 -21.37
C MET A 1 5.30 22.60 -20.09
N SER A 2 4.89 23.11 -18.92
CA SER A 2 5.26 22.46 -17.64
C SER A 2 4.37 21.24 -17.43
N THR A 3 4.91 20.20 -16.80
CA THR A 3 4.19 18.96 -16.46
C THR A 3 2.95 19.24 -15.61
N GLU A 4 3.02 20.25 -14.72
CA GLU A 4 1.87 20.70 -13.91
C GLU A 4 0.76 21.29 -14.77
N GLN A 5 1.12 22.02 -15.83
CA GLN A 5 0.15 22.64 -16.72
C GLN A 5 -0.57 21.60 -17.58
N GLU A 6 0.14 20.56 -18.01
CA GLU A 6 -0.46 19.42 -18.71
C GLU A 6 -1.44 18.68 -17.79
N LEU A 7 -1.05 18.40 -16.55
CA LEU A 7 -1.91 17.76 -15.55
C LEU A 7 -3.19 18.58 -15.29
N LEU A 8 -3.07 19.90 -15.10
CA LEU A 8 -4.22 20.78 -14.88
C LEU A 8 -5.13 20.87 -16.10
N THR A 9 -4.54 20.87 -17.30
CA THR A 9 -5.31 20.84 -18.56
C THR A 9 -6.10 19.54 -18.68
N HIS A 10 -5.47 18.40 -18.40
CA HIS A 10 -6.12 17.09 -18.41
C HIS A 10 -7.21 16.99 -17.33
N TRP A 11 -6.94 17.44 -16.10
CA TRP A 11 -7.92 17.40 -15.01
C TRP A 11 -9.17 18.24 -15.32
N ARG A 12 -9.02 19.45 -15.84
CA ARG A 12 -10.15 20.31 -16.25
C ARG A 12 -10.96 19.75 -17.41
N SER A 13 -10.39 18.86 -18.22
CA SER A 13 -11.10 18.20 -19.32
C SER A 13 -11.98 17.02 -18.88
N LEU A 14 -11.84 16.56 -17.62
CA LEU A 14 -12.61 15.44 -17.08
C LEU A 14 -14.03 15.86 -16.66
N PRO A 15 -15.00 14.92 -16.65
CA PRO A 15 -16.31 15.10 -16.03
C PRO A 15 -16.21 15.45 -14.54
N GLN A 16 -17.24 16.12 -14.00
CA GLN A 16 -17.23 16.66 -12.63
C GLN A 16 -17.00 15.57 -11.57
N ASP A 17 -17.61 14.39 -11.71
CA ASP A 17 -17.43 13.27 -10.77
C ASP A 17 -15.96 12.81 -10.69
N LYS A 18 -15.25 12.86 -11.82
CA LYS A 18 -13.83 12.49 -11.91
C LYS A 18 -12.91 13.60 -11.41
N GLN A 19 -13.37 14.84 -11.41
CA GLN A 19 -12.62 15.94 -10.81
C GLN A 19 -12.62 15.83 -9.28
N GLU A 20 -13.78 15.50 -8.69
CA GLU A 20 -13.93 15.24 -7.25
C GLU A 20 -13.06 14.07 -6.78
N GLU A 21 -13.04 12.93 -7.51
CA GLU A 21 -12.18 11.79 -7.19
C GLU A 21 -10.68 12.17 -7.12
N VAL A 22 -10.23 13.07 -8.00
CA VAL A 22 -8.85 13.58 -7.98
C VAL A 22 -8.59 14.47 -6.76
N LEU A 23 -9.58 15.28 -6.35
CA LEU A 23 -9.48 16.09 -5.13
C LEU A 23 -9.41 15.21 -3.88
N ASP A 24 -10.24 14.17 -3.79
CA ASP A 24 -10.22 13.18 -2.72
C ASP A 24 -8.86 12.47 -2.64
N PHE A 25 -8.30 12.09 -3.79
CA PHE A 25 -6.97 11.49 -3.85
C PHE A 25 -5.87 12.44 -3.38
N VAL A 26 -5.94 13.72 -3.75
CA VAL A 26 -4.99 14.74 -3.28
C VAL A 26 -5.12 14.97 -1.78
N GLU A 27 -6.34 15.01 -1.24
CA GLU A 27 -6.56 15.08 0.20
C GLU A 27 -5.98 13.85 0.92
N PHE A 28 -6.19 12.66 0.38
CA PHE A 28 -5.56 11.43 0.88
C PHE A 28 -4.04 11.53 0.87
N LEU A 29 -3.43 12.07 -0.19
CA LEU A 29 -1.97 12.27 -0.25
C LEU A 29 -1.47 13.25 0.81
N HIS A 30 -2.20 14.35 1.06
CA HIS A 30 -1.87 15.30 2.11
C HIS A 30 -2.03 14.69 3.50
N LEU A 31 -3.08 13.90 3.73
CA LEU A 31 -3.29 13.17 4.97
C LEU A 31 -2.17 12.15 5.21
N LYS A 32 -1.82 11.38 4.17
CA LYS A 32 -0.73 10.40 4.20
C LYS A 32 0.63 11.07 4.42
N SER A 33 0.85 12.26 3.85
CA SER A 33 2.06 13.06 4.08
C SER A 33 2.15 13.59 5.51
N LYS A 34 1.04 14.13 6.06
CA LYS A 34 0.94 14.56 7.47
C LYS A 34 1.20 13.41 8.44
N SER A 35 0.71 12.21 8.14
CA SER A 35 0.95 10.98 8.93
C SER A 35 2.43 10.53 8.90
N LYS A 36 3.11 10.67 7.75
CA LYS A 36 4.54 10.35 7.61
C LYS A 36 5.46 11.31 8.38
N ASN A 37 5.01 12.52 8.72
CA ASN A 37 5.83 13.46 9.50
C ASN A 37 5.87 13.14 11.01
N ASN A 38 4.98 12.27 11.51
CA ASN A 38 4.95 11.82 12.92
C ASN A 38 5.47 10.38 13.11
N SER A 39 5.86 9.70 12.04
CA SER A 39 6.53 8.42 12.12
C SER A 39 7.81 8.51 11.31
N LYS A 40 8.94 8.69 12.01
CA LYS A 40 10.20 8.15 11.50
C LYS A 40 9.88 6.73 11.05
N ILE A 41 10.13 6.43 9.77
CA ILE A 41 10.18 5.04 9.30
C ILE A 41 11.30 4.40 10.13
N GLN A 42 10.94 3.86 11.29
CA GLN A 42 11.73 2.85 11.94
C GLN A 42 11.64 1.69 10.98
N HIS A 43 12.66 1.54 10.15
CA HIS A 43 13.03 0.22 9.66
C HIS A 43 13.00 -0.65 10.91
N ASN A 44 12.00 -1.52 11.00
CA ASN A 44 11.87 -2.43 12.11
C ASN A 44 13.03 -3.42 11.96
N THR A 45 14.23 -3.04 12.39
CA THR A 45 15.35 -3.96 12.46
C THR A 45 14.91 -5.08 13.40
N PRO A 46 15.09 -6.36 13.02
CA PRO A 46 14.70 -7.51 13.85
C PRO A 46 15.23 -7.45 15.29
N GLU A 47 16.34 -6.73 15.47
CA GLU A 47 17.13 -6.55 16.69
C GLU A 47 16.36 -5.93 17.88
N GLY A 48 15.15 -5.42 17.67
CA GLY A 48 14.30 -4.86 18.72
C GLY A 48 13.03 -5.65 19.06
N LYS A 49 12.78 -6.80 18.41
CA LYS A 49 11.50 -7.54 18.51
C LYS A 49 11.62 -8.95 19.10
N GLY A 50 12.72 -9.25 19.78
CA GLY A 50 12.95 -10.55 20.44
C GLY A 50 13.46 -11.67 19.51
N TRP A 51 13.80 -11.35 18.27
CA TRP A 51 14.42 -12.29 17.34
C TRP A 51 15.94 -12.23 17.45
N PRO A 52 16.64 -13.38 17.45
CA PRO A 52 18.09 -13.37 17.45
C PRO A 52 18.62 -12.71 16.16
N PRO A 53 19.77 -12.00 16.21
CA PRO A 53 20.40 -11.46 15.02
C PRO A 53 20.61 -12.53 13.95
N GLY A 54 20.29 -12.22 12.68
CA GLY A 54 20.45 -13.17 11.58
C GLY A 54 19.33 -14.21 11.45
N PHE A 55 18.24 -14.11 12.22
CA PHE A 55 17.15 -15.09 12.21
C PHE A 55 16.48 -15.23 10.84
N PHE A 56 16.18 -14.11 10.17
CA PHE A 56 15.47 -14.12 8.90
C PHE A 56 16.37 -14.59 7.75
N GLU A 57 17.64 -14.21 7.75
CA GLU A 57 18.64 -14.66 6.78
C GLU A 57 18.86 -16.18 6.87
N LYS A 58 18.81 -16.72 8.09
CA LYS A 58 18.93 -18.15 8.34
C LYS A 58 17.67 -18.95 7.95
N THR A 59 16.49 -18.36 8.09
CA THR A 59 15.20 -19.05 7.89
C THR A 59 14.57 -18.76 6.52
N TYR A 60 15.10 -17.79 5.78
CA TYR A 60 14.66 -17.48 4.43
C TYR A 60 14.81 -18.70 3.53
N GLY A 61 13.69 -19.13 2.93
CA GLY A 61 13.65 -20.27 2.04
C GLY A 61 13.44 -21.63 2.71
N SER A 62 13.22 -21.69 4.02
CA SER A 62 12.98 -22.97 4.74
C SER A 62 11.78 -23.78 4.22
N CYS A 63 10.84 -23.13 3.52
CA CYS A 63 9.65 -23.75 2.95
C CYS A 63 9.60 -23.65 1.42
N GLN A 64 10.74 -23.45 0.74
CA GLN A 64 10.77 -23.34 -0.73
C GLN A 64 10.51 -24.67 -1.44
N ASP A 65 10.91 -25.79 -0.83
CA ASP A 65 10.78 -27.12 -1.40
C ASP A 65 9.42 -27.79 -1.10
N ASP A 66 8.58 -27.15 -0.28
CA ASP A 66 7.27 -27.66 0.10
C ASP A 66 6.18 -26.76 -0.52
N PRO A 67 5.62 -27.14 -1.69
CA PRO A 67 4.61 -26.33 -2.35
C PRO A 67 3.39 -26.20 -1.44
N ILE A 68 2.91 -24.97 -1.26
CA ILE A 68 1.69 -24.72 -0.50
C ILE A 68 0.53 -25.35 -1.26
N VAL A 69 0.11 -26.55 -0.84
CA VAL A 69 -1.09 -27.22 -1.34
C VAL A 69 -2.28 -26.64 -0.57
N ILE A 70 -3.22 -26.04 -1.30
CA ILE A 70 -4.49 -25.58 -0.73
C ILE A 70 -5.47 -26.74 -0.90
N ASP A 71 -5.63 -27.54 0.14
CA ASP A 71 -6.51 -28.74 0.12
C ASP A 71 -7.99 -28.38 -0.03
N TYR A 72 -8.35 -27.19 0.46
CA TYR A 72 -9.69 -26.63 0.45
C TYR A 72 -9.56 -25.11 0.26
N GLU A 73 -9.95 -24.63 -0.90
CA GLU A 73 -10.17 -23.20 -1.12
C GLU A 73 -11.41 -22.85 -0.29
N GLY A 74 -11.20 -22.20 0.86
CA GLY A 74 -12.27 -21.87 1.79
C GLY A 74 -13.40 -21.09 1.13
N ASP A 75 -14.59 -21.11 1.72
CA ASP A 75 -15.63 -20.13 1.38
C ASP A 75 -15.15 -18.75 1.85
N PHE A 76 -14.52 -18.01 0.94
CA PHE A 76 -14.14 -16.63 1.18
C PHE A 76 -15.41 -15.77 1.15
N GLU A 77 -15.63 -14.97 2.20
CA GLU A 77 -16.70 -13.97 2.19
C GLU A 77 -16.46 -12.98 1.04
N GLU A 78 -17.43 -12.89 0.14
CA GLU A 78 -17.43 -11.89 -0.92
C GLU A 78 -17.52 -10.51 -0.28
N ARG A 79 -16.54 -9.64 -0.57
CA ARG A 79 -16.47 -8.31 0.03
C ARG A 79 -17.65 -7.51 -0.52
N GLU A 80 -18.46 -6.91 0.37
CA GLU A 80 -19.59 -6.08 -0.06
C GLU A 80 -19.12 -4.97 -1.02
N GLU A 81 -19.82 -4.86 -2.14
CA GLU A 81 -19.62 -3.79 -3.11
C GLU A 81 -20.00 -2.46 -2.45
N ILE A 82 -19.11 -1.47 -2.58
CA ILE A 82 -19.37 -0.13 -2.05
C ILE A 82 -20.44 0.50 -2.95
N VAL A 83 -21.68 0.56 -2.45
CA VAL A 83 -22.84 1.24 -3.09
C VAL A 83 -22.68 2.75 -3.03
#